data_AF-A0A1X1QJG6-F1
#
_entry.id   AF-A0A1X1QJG6-F1
#
_cell.length_a   1.000
_cell.length_b   1.000
_cell.length_c   1.000
_cell.angle_alpha   90.00
_cell.angle_beta   90.00
_cell.angle_gamma   90.00
#
_symmetry.space_group_name_H-M   'P 1'
#
loop_
_entity.id
_entity.type
_entity.pdbx_description
1 polymer ?
#
loop_
_entity_poly.entity_id
_entity_poly.type
_entity_poly.pdbx_seq_one_letter_code
_entity_poly.pdbx_strand_id
1 'polypeptide(L)'
;MHWGFVRTTDSFYLAPSFDHASSMGCRLRQDEKRNRLDTKDAGYTVEAFAKKAKTAMYKNDKILKTYCLANLCHKYYREEYSFWVEEINAIPVEFITRCFEGLPKDWANDIDKEFTIQRLQENKRELNSLCVKN
;
A
#
# COMPACT_ATOMS: atom_id res chain seq x y z
N MET A 1 8.07 -11.99 -8.13
CA MET A 1 8.11 -12.30 -6.69
C MET A 1 9.14 -11.37 -6.09
N HIS A 2 8.76 -10.55 -5.10
CA HIS A 2 9.62 -9.49 -4.51
C HIS A 2 9.98 -9.80 -3.05
N TRP A 3 9.96 -11.09 -2.72
CA TRP A 3 10.33 -11.65 -1.41
C TRP A 3 11.14 -12.91 -1.66
N GLY A 4 11.91 -13.32 -0.66
CA GLY A 4 12.76 -14.49 -0.76
C GLY A 4 13.39 -14.83 0.58
N PHE A 5 14.41 -15.66 0.52
CA PHE A 5 15.13 -16.12 1.69
C PHE A 5 16.63 -15.93 1.50
N VAL A 6 17.32 -15.65 2.60
CA VAL A 6 18.78 -15.68 2.68
C VAL A 6 19.17 -16.96 3.37
N ARG A 7 19.96 -17.79 2.67
CA ARG A 7 20.49 -19.03 3.21
C ARG A 7 21.97 -18.84 3.54
N THR A 8 22.34 -19.13 4.79
CA THR A 8 23.73 -19.36 5.19
C THR A 8 23.99 -20.86 5.22
N THR A 9 25.23 -21.27 5.51
CA THR A 9 25.60 -22.69 5.60
C THR A 9 24.67 -23.45 6.57
N ASP A 10 24.30 -22.82 7.69
CA ASP A 10 23.60 -23.49 8.79
C ASP A 10 22.19 -22.92 9.08
N SER A 11 21.74 -21.89 8.37
CA SER A 11 20.49 -21.20 8.70
C SER A 11 19.77 -20.60 7.51
N PHE A 12 18.48 -20.36 7.70
CA PHE A 12 17.56 -19.83 6.68
C PHE A 12 16.78 -18.67 7.28
N TYR A 13 16.84 -17.51 6.62
CA TYR A 13 16.23 -16.27 7.08
C TYR A 13 15.32 -15.70 5.99
N LEU A 14 14.31 -14.93 6.38
CA LEU A 14 13.59 -14.09 5.43
C LEU A 14 14.54 -13.02 4.89
N ALA A 15 14.57 -12.86 3.57
CA ALA A 15 15.24 -11.73 2.98
C ALA A 15 14.49 -10.44 3.35
N PRO A 16 15.20 -9.31 3.54
CA PRO A 16 14.55 -8.01 3.55
C PRO A 16 13.68 -7.84 2.30
N SER A 17 12.54 -7.17 2.42
CA SER A 17 11.69 -6.90 1.25
C SER A 17 12.45 -6.06 0.21
N PHE A 18 12.27 -6.33 -1.07
CA PHE A 18 12.98 -5.67 -2.16
C PHE A 18 12.03 -5.33 -3.33
N ASP A 19 12.54 -4.61 -4.33
CA ASP A 19 11.82 -4.30 -5.59
C ASP A 19 10.43 -3.63 -5.43
N HIS A 20 10.39 -2.58 -4.61
CA HIS A 20 9.19 -1.78 -4.39
C HIS A 20 8.99 -0.65 -5.42
N ALA A 21 9.87 -0.54 -6.42
CA ALA A 21 9.88 0.57 -7.38
C ALA A 21 8.60 0.64 -8.24
N SER A 22 7.93 -0.51 -8.45
CA SER A 22 6.66 -0.59 -9.18
C SER A 22 5.43 -0.16 -8.35
N SER A 23 5.62 0.28 -7.10
CA SER A 23 4.55 0.71 -6.20
C SER A 23 4.26 2.23 -6.30
N MET A 24 3.52 2.78 -5.33
CA MET A 24 3.32 4.23 -5.10
C MET A 24 2.77 5.08 -6.28
N GLY A 25 2.35 4.46 -7.39
CA GLY A 25 1.78 5.19 -8.53
C GLY A 25 2.88 5.69 -9.46
N CYS A 26 4.01 4.98 -9.52
CA CYS A 26 5.17 5.28 -10.37
C CYS A 26 4.85 5.45 -11.87
N ARG A 27 3.73 4.89 -12.35
CA ARG A 27 3.29 4.97 -13.75
C ARG A 27 2.34 6.14 -14.03
N LEU A 28 1.88 6.85 -13.00
CA LEU A 28 1.00 7.99 -13.15
C LEU A 28 1.81 9.24 -13.51
N ARG A 29 1.31 9.99 -14.49
CA ARG A 29 1.85 11.31 -14.82
C ARG A 29 1.49 12.32 -13.71
N GLN A 30 2.29 13.37 -13.57
CA GLN A 30 2.09 14.38 -12.52
C GLN A 30 0.74 15.09 -12.63
N ASP A 31 0.30 15.42 -13.85
CA ASP A 31 -1.01 16.01 -14.12
C ASP A 31 -2.15 15.07 -13.69
N GLU A 32 -2.01 13.76 -13.96
CA GLU A 32 -2.96 12.77 -13.50
C GLU A 32 -3.02 12.71 -11.97
N LYS A 33 -1.86 12.69 -11.29
CA LYS A 33 -1.80 12.71 -9.82
C LYS A 33 -2.49 13.95 -9.26
N ARG A 34 -2.18 15.14 -9.80
CA ARG A 34 -2.81 16.41 -9.40
C ARG A 34 -4.32 16.39 -9.59
N ASN A 35 -4.80 15.91 -10.74
CA ASN A 35 -6.23 15.80 -10.99
C ASN A 35 -6.91 14.86 -10.00
N ARG A 36 -6.26 13.76 -9.58
CA ARG A 36 -6.80 12.84 -8.57
C ARG A 36 -6.83 13.42 -7.16
N LEU A 37 -5.87 14.29 -6.83
CA LEU A 37 -5.81 15.02 -5.56
C LEU A 37 -6.94 16.06 -5.47
N ASP A 38 -7.19 16.80 -6.56
CA ASP A 38 -8.08 17.97 -6.57
C ASP A 38 -9.53 17.65 -7.00
N THR A 39 -9.79 16.47 -7.54
CA THR A 39 -11.11 16.13 -8.11
C THR A 39 -12.22 16.08 -7.06
N LYS A 40 -13.43 16.46 -7.48
CA LYS A 40 -14.69 16.23 -6.75
C LYS A 40 -15.40 14.95 -7.19
N ASP A 41 -14.94 14.32 -8.27
CA ASP A 41 -15.49 13.05 -8.75
C ASP A 41 -14.97 11.90 -7.88
N ALA A 42 -15.87 11.34 -7.06
CA ALA A 42 -15.60 10.20 -6.18
C ALA A 42 -15.06 8.97 -6.93
N GLY A 43 -15.37 8.81 -8.22
CA GLY A 43 -14.86 7.71 -9.07
C GLY A 43 -13.41 7.90 -9.54
N TYR A 44 -12.86 9.10 -9.35
CA TYR A 44 -11.54 9.49 -9.84
C TYR A 44 -10.54 9.88 -8.74
N THR A 45 -10.94 9.89 -7.47
CA THR A 45 -10.07 10.21 -6.32
C THR A 45 -8.88 9.27 -6.16
N VAL A 46 -7.92 9.66 -5.31
CA VAL A 46 -6.82 8.78 -4.85
C VAL A 46 -7.36 7.50 -4.19
N GLU A 47 -8.45 7.58 -3.42
CA GLU A 47 -9.12 6.42 -2.84
C GLU A 47 -9.65 5.46 -3.92
N ALA A 48 -10.35 5.99 -4.94
CA ALA A 48 -10.86 5.18 -6.04
C ALA A 48 -9.73 4.53 -6.86
N PHE A 49 -8.59 5.20 -6.96
CA PHE A 49 -7.38 4.63 -7.54
C PHE A 49 -6.83 3.47 -6.68
N ALA A 50 -6.69 3.67 -5.36
CA ALA A 50 -6.20 2.64 -4.44
C ALA A 50 -7.05 1.36 -4.48
N LYS A 51 -8.38 1.49 -4.49
CA LYS A 51 -9.34 0.37 -4.57
C LYS A 51 -9.26 -0.46 -5.87
N LYS A 52 -8.62 0.06 -6.92
CA LYS A 52 -8.43 -0.66 -8.19
C LYS A 52 -7.18 -1.56 -8.17
N ALA A 53 -6.34 -1.46 -7.14
CA ALA A 53 -5.11 -2.24 -7.04
C ALA A 53 -5.40 -3.75 -7.08
N LYS A 54 -4.62 -4.45 -7.91
CA LYS A 54 -4.66 -5.90 -8.08
C LYS A 54 -3.45 -6.52 -7.40
N THR A 55 -3.62 -7.75 -6.92
CA THR A 55 -2.57 -8.55 -6.30
C THR A 55 -2.05 -9.59 -7.29
N ALA A 56 -1.04 -10.36 -6.91
CA ALA A 56 -0.62 -11.55 -7.64
C ALA A 56 -1.41 -12.82 -7.23
N MET A 57 -2.40 -12.69 -6.34
CA MET A 57 -3.18 -13.80 -5.80
C MET A 57 -4.44 -14.04 -6.64
N TYR A 58 -4.82 -15.31 -6.78
CA TYR A 58 -5.96 -15.73 -7.58
C TYR A 58 -7.00 -16.45 -6.71
N LYS A 59 -8.27 -16.30 -7.09
CA LYS A 59 -9.38 -17.11 -6.58
C LYS A 59 -10.27 -17.48 -7.75
N ASN A 60 -10.43 -18.77 -8.01
CA ASN A 60 -11.22 -19.30 -9.13
C ASN A 60 -10.81 -18.63 -10.46
N ASP A 61 -9.52 -18.67 -10.78
CA ASP A 61 -8.89 -18.09 -11.98
C ASP A 61 -9.03 -16.56 -12.15
N LYS A 62 -9.55 -15.86 -11.13
CA LYS A 62 -9.64 -14.40 -11.11
C LYS A 62 -8.60 -13.80 -10.18
N ILE A 63 -7.85 -12.83 -10.71
CA ILE A 63 -6.92 -12.01 -9.91
C ILE A 63 -7.73 -11.25 -8.84
N LEU A 64 -7.28 -11.36 -7.59
CA LEU A 64 -7.87 -10.65 -6.48
C LEU A 64 -7.40 -9.19 -6.44
N LYS A 65 -8.35 -8.29 -6.18
CA LYS A 65 -8.03 -6.93 -5.73
C LYS A 65 -7.46 -6.97 -4.32
N THR A 66 -6.67 -5.96 -3.96
CA THR A 66 -6.06 -5.85 -2.61
C THR A 66 -7.10 -5.96 -1.50
N TYR A 67 -8.19 -5.19 -1.59
CA TYR A 67 -9.33 -5.28 -0.68
C TYR A 67 -9.92 -6.71 -0.55
N CYS A 68 -10.12 -7.38 -1.67
CA CYS A 68 -10.69 -8.74 -1.66
C CYS A 68 -9.75 -9.73 -0.96
N LEU A 69 -8.45 -9.59 -1.17
CA LEU A 69 -7.45 -10.39 -0.48
C LEU A 69 -7.42 -10.05 1.01
N ALA A 70 -7.43 -8.78 1.39
CA ALA A 70 -7.48 -8.34 2.78
C ALA A 70 -8.70 -8.92 3.52
N ASN A 71 -9.88 -8.90 2.90
CA ASN A 71 -11.09 -9.51 3.46
C ASN A 71 -10.96 -11.03 3.64
N LEU A 72 -10.27 -11.73 2.72
CA LEU A 72 -9.99 -13.16 2.88
C LEU A 72 -9.00 -13.41 4.02
N CYS A 73 -7.95 -12.59 4.13
CA CYS A 73 -7.00 -12.69 5.24
C CYS A 73 -7.71 -12.45 6.57
N HIS A 74 -8.52 -11.39 6.70
CA HIS A 74 -9.29 -11.14 7.91
C HIS A 74 -10.24 -12.29 8.26
N LYS A 75 -10.89 -12.90 7.26
CA LYS A 75 -11.82 -14.02 7.46
C LYS A 75 -11.14 -15.28 7.99
N TYR A 76 -9.95 -15.63 7.46
CA TYR A 76 -9.31 -16.91 7.74
C TYR A 76 -8.14 -16.83 8.74
N TYR A 77 -7.52 -15.66 8.89
CA TYR A 77 -6.33 -15.41 9.71
C TYR A 77 -6.55 -14.13 10.52
N ARG A 78 -7.63 -14.15 11.34
CA ARG A 78 -8.14 -12.93 11.98
C ARG A 78 -7.14 -12.31 12.94
N GLU A 79 -6.47 -13.13 13.74
CA GLU A 79 -5.50 -12.68 14.74
C GLU A 79 -4.28 -12.05 14.08
N GLU A 80 -3.70 -12.73 13.08
CA GLU A 80 -2.55 -12.23 12.32
C GLU A 80 -2.91 -10.99 11.51
N TYR A 81 -4.11 -10.96 10.91
CA TYR A 81 -4.59 -9.78 10.21
C TYR A 81 -4.70 -8.58 11.15
N SER A 82 -5.35 -8.74 12.31
CA SER A 82 -5.49 -7.66 13.29
C SER A 82 -4.13 -7.17 13.78
N PHE A 83 -3.22 -8.09 14.13
CA PHE A 83 -1.85 -7.75 14.54
C PHE A 83 -1.16 -6.85 13.50
N TRP A 84 -1.16 -7.27 12.23
CA TRP A 84 -0.49 -6.48 11.18
C TRP A 84 -1.19 -5.16 10.88
N VAL A 85 -2.52 -5.10 10.97
CA VAL A 85 -3.26 -3.84 10.80
C VAL A 85 -2.97 -2.88 11.95
N GLU A 86 -2.84 -3.36 13.18
CA GLU A 86 -2.43 -2.56 14.33
C GLU A 86 -1.02 -1.98 14.13
N GLU A 87 -0.05 -2.82 13.76
CA GLU A 87 1.33 -2.38 13.47
C GLU A 87 1.37 -1.34 12.35
N ILE A 88 0.65 -1.57 11.25
CA ILE A 88 0.57 -0.62 10.13
C ILE A 88 -0.08 0.69 10.60
N ASN A 89 -1.13 0.62 11.40
CA ASN A 89 -1.84 1.79 11.89
C ASN A 89 -1.02 2.61 12.89
N ALA A 90 -0.18 1.96 13.69
CA ALA A 90 0.72 2.61 14.64
C ALA A 90 1.76 3.53 13.96
N ILE A 91 2.07 3.34 12.68
CA ILE A 91 2.99 4.20 11.92
C ILE A 91 2.38 5.61 11.73
N PRO A 92 2.91 6.67 12.38
CA PRO A 92 2.31 8.00 12.29
C PRO A 92 2.45 8.59 10.88
N VAL A 93 1.49 9.43 10.48
CA VAL A 93 1.57 10.12 9.18
C VAL A 93 2.79 11.04 9.11
N GLU A 94 3.18 11.64 10.23
CA GLU A 94 4.35 12.50 10.37
C GLU A 94 5.65 11.73 10.15
N PHE A 95 5.68 10.44 10.50
CA PHE A 95 6.81 9.58 10.17
C PHE A 95 6.89 9.35 8.66
N ILE A 96 5.76 9.02 8.03
CA ILE A 96 5.68 8.83 6.57
C ILE A 96 6.11 10.10 5.84
N THR A 97 5.58 11.26 6.24
CA THR A 97 5.94 12.56 5.64
C THR A 97 7.43 12.84 5.75
N ARG A 98 8.04 12.64 6.93
CA ARG A 98 9.49 12.80 7.12
C ARG A 98 10.33 11.89 6.22
N CYS A 99 9.88 10.66 5.96
CA CYS A 99 10.55 9.78 5.00
C CYS A 99 10.60 10.39 3.59
N PHE A 100 9.54 11.07 3.15
CA PHE A 100 9.49 11.74 1.85
C PHE A 100 10.23 13.08 1.81
N GLU A 101 10.28 13.80 2.93
CA GLU A 101 11.04 15.05 3.06
C GLU A 101 12.55 14.81 3.00
N GLY A 102 13.02 13.65 3.46
CA GLY A 102 14.42 13.24 3.38
C GLY A 102 14.91 12.87 1.97
N LEU A 103 14.02 12.79 0.98
CA LEU A 103 14.40 12.47 -0.40
C LEU A 103 15.07 13.67 -1.09
N PRO A 104 16.11 13.43 -1.90
CA PRO A 104 16.67 14.46 -2.78
C PRO A 104 15.57 15.10 -3.64
N LYS A 105 15.62 16.44 -3.80
CA LYS A 105 14.59 17.20 -4.52
C LYS A 105 14.37 16.71 -5.96
N ASP A 106 15.42 16.21 -6.60
CA ASP A 106 15.37 15.74 -7.99
C ASP A 106 14.77 14.34 -8.14
N TRP A 107 14.52 13.61 -7.04
CA TRP A 107 14.00 12.23 -7.09
C TRP A 107 12.47 12.16 -7.02
N ALA A 108 11.82 13.12 -6.35
CA ALA A 108 10.37 13.20 -6.24
C ALA A 108 9.95 14.65 -6.03
N ASN A 109 9.08 15.15 -6.90
CA ASN A 109 8.43 16.46 -6.71
C ASN A 109 7.35 16.37 -5.63
N ASP A 110 6.83 17.51 -5.23
CA ASP A 110 5.85 17.61 -4.14
C ASP A 110 4.52 16.92 -4.48
N ILE A 111 4.09 16.93 -5.74
CA ILE A 111 2.86 16.23 -6.18
C ILE A 111 3.02 14.72 -6.01
N ASP A 112 4.19 14.17 -6.32
CA ASP A 112 4.48 12.75 -6.15
C ASP A 112 4.45 12.36 -4.66
N LYS A 113 5.01 13.19 -3.79
CA LYS A 113 5.01 12.99 -2.34
C LYS A 113 3.59 13.05 -1.79
N GLU A 114 2.85 14.11 -2.09
CA GLU A 114 1.48 14.33 -1.64
C GLU A 114 0.56 13.17 -2.07
N PHE A 115 0.59 12.81 -3.35
CA PHE A 115 -0.18 11.68 -3.89
C PHE A 115 0.15 10.37 -3.18
N THR A 116 1.45 10.11 -2.95
CA THR A 116 1.89 8.86 -2.32
C THR A 116 1.46 8.80 -0.86
N ILE A 117 1.62 9.89 -0.11
CA ILE A 117 1.20 9.99 1.29
C ILE A 117 -0.31 9.77 1.40
N GLN A 118 -1.12 10.45 0.57
CA GLN A 118 -2.56 10.25 0.58
C GLN A 118 -2.94 8.81 0.21
N ARG A 119 -2.28 8.21 -0.79
CA ARG A 119 -2.50 6.81 -1.15
C ARG A 119 -2.21 5.85 0.02
N LEU A 120 -1.12 6.07 0.75
CA LEU A 120 -0.79 5.25 1.91
C LEU A 120 -1.84 5.39 3.00
N GLN A 121 -2.34 6.60 3.26
CA GLN A 121 -3.43 6.82 4.21
C GLN A 121 -4.73 6.12 3.80
N GLU A 122 -5.10 6.16 2.52
CA GLU A 122 -6.29 5.44 2.02
C GLU A 122 -6.13 3.93 2.16
N ASN A 123 -4.93 3.38 1.90
CA ASN A 123 -4.65 1.96 2.15
C ASN A 123 -4.80 1.61 3.64
N LYS A 124 -4.26 2.44 4.56
CA LYS A 124 -4.41 2.24 6.01
C LYS A 124 -5.88 2.25 6.43
N ARG A 125 -6.64 3.23 5.94
CA ARG A 125 -8.08 3.36 6.20
C ARG A 125 -8.85 2.12 5.73
N GLU A 126 -8.57 1.64 4.53
CA GLU A 126 -9.21 0.45 3.97
C GLU A 126 -8.92 -0.80 4.81
N LEU A 127 -7.66 -1.04 5.17
CA LEU A 127 -7.25 -2.16 6.01
C LEU A 127 -7.92 -2.12 7.40
N ASN A 128 -7.95 -0.93 8.02
CA ASN A 128 -8.56 -0.74 9.33
C ASN A 128 -10.09 -0.92 9.32
N SER A 129 -10.74 -0.57 8.21
CA SER A 129 -12.20 -0.68 8.09
C SER A 129 -12.73 -2.10 8.24
N LEU A 130 -11.87 -3.11 8.05
CA LEU A 130 -12.20 -4.53 8.24
C LEU A 130 -12.11 -4.95 9.72
N CYS A 131 -11.32 -4.27 10.54
CA CYS A 131 -11.21 -4.58 11.99
C CYS A 131 -12.33 -3.92 12.80
N VAL A 132 -12.82 -2.75 12.38
CA VAL A 132 -13.88 -1.98 13.07
C VAL A 132 -15.28 -2.55 12.83
N LYS A 133 -15.48 -3.31 11.74
CA LYS A 133 -16.75 -3.95 11.41
C LYS A 133 -16.91 -5.27 12.18
N ASN A 134 -17.21 -5.17 13.47
CA ASN A 134 -17.70 -6.28 14.31
C ASN A 134 -19.00 -5.88 14.99
#